data_AF-A0A366W6T9-F1
#
_entry.id   AF-A0A366W6T9-F1
#
_cell.length_a   1.000
_cell.length_b   1.000
_cell.length_c   1.000
_cell.angle_alpha   90.00
_cell.angle_beta   90.00
_cell.angle_gamma   90.00
#
_symmetry.space_group_name_H-M   'P 1'
#
loop_
_entity.id
_entity.type
_entity.pdbx_description
1 polymer ?
#
loop_
_entity_poly.entity_id
_entity_poly.type
_entity_poly.pdbx_seq_one_letter_code
_entity_poly.pdbx_strand_id
1 'polypeptide(L)'
;MAGDSGATPLTDKRLEAFCKLIALEEKSQAAAWTESAPTQITFESASNGGSRAMRRKNVADRIAWLRKERAAAQAATQPIQNDPLIIMATVSEVLKKAYIAAKEEGFPAAKLAMVRKAWSMHVGRFSAMKVNHKPVAVSSGIEATSFWDKIGGCECHK
;
A
#
# COMPACT_ATOMS: atom_id res chain seq x y z
N MET A 1 -3.36 25.74 1.05
CA MET A 1 -4.21 24.59 0.65
C MET A 1 -4.19 24.52 -0.86
N ALA A 2 -3.45 23.57 -1.44
CA ALA A 2 -3.45 23.38 -2.89
C ALA A 2 -4.73 22.62 -3.25
N GLY A 3 -5.63 23.25 -4.01
CA GLY A 3 -6.85 22.59 -4.47
C GLY A 3 -6.49 21.34 -5.28
N ASP A 4 -7.17 20.22 -5.01
CA ASP A 4 -6.97 18.95 -5.70
C ASP A 4 -7.36 19.10 -7.18
N SER A 5 -6.40 19.52 -8.01
CA SER A 5 -6.56 19.89 -9.42
C SER A 5 -6.97 18.72 -10.35
N GLY A 6 -7.22 17.53 -9.80
CA GLY A 6 -7.64 16.33 -10.52
C GLY A 6 -8.98 15.73 -10.08
N ALA A 7 -9.69 16.35 -9.13
CA ALA A 7 -10.94 15.78 -8.58
C ALA A 7 -12.11 15.79 -9.58
N THR A 8 -12.19 16.83 -10.42
CA THR A 8 -13.23 16.95 -11.44
C THR A 8 -12.90 16.09 -12.67
N PRO A 9 -13.85 15.29 -13.19
CA PRO A 9 -13.67 14.56 -14.44
C PRO A 9 -13.31 15.50 -15.60
N LEU A 10 -12.48 15.01 -16.52
CA LEU A 10 -12.15 15.75 -17.73
C LEU A 10 -13.38 15.84 -18.64
N THR A 11 -13.57 16.98 -19.29
CA THR A 11 -14.67 17.21 -20.24
C THR A 11 -14.54 16.33 -21.49
N ASP A 12 -13.30 16.07 -21.92
CA ASP A 12 -12.99 15.13 -22.99
C ASP A 12 -13.14 13.69 -22.48
N LYS A 13 -14.22 13.03 -22.93
CA LYS A 13 -14.56 11.65 -22.55
C LYS A 13 -13.45 10.64 -22.89
N ARG A 14 -12.71 10.85 -23.98
CA ARG A 14 -11.61 9.96 -24.36
C ARG A 14 -10.45 10.10 -23.39
N LEU A 15 -10.08 11.33 -23.03
CA LEU A 15 -9.02 11.57 -22.05
C LEU A 15 -9.42 11.06 -20.66
N GLU A 16 -10.68 11.22 -20.27
CA GLU A 16 -11.16 10.68 -18.99
C GLU A 16 -11.09 9.14 -18.98
N ALA A 17 -11.50 8.47 -20.07
CA ALA A 17 -11.38 7.01 -20.21
C ALA A 17 -9.90 6.57 -20.17
N PHE A 18 -9.03 7.27 -20.88
CA PHE A 18 -7.58 7.05 -20.84
C PHE A 18 -7.01 7.15 -19.41
N CYS A 19 -7.40 8.18 -18.65
CA CYS A 19 -6.97 8.37 -17.27
C CYS A 19 -7.39 7.20 -16.37
N LYS A 20 -8.63 6.72 -16.53
CA LYS A 20 -9.17 5.58 -15.76
C LYS A 20 -8.41 4.29 -16.06
N LEU A 21 -8.16 3.99 -17.34
CA LEU A 21 -7.41 2.79 -17.76
C LEU A 21 -5.98 2.77 -17.18
N ILE A 22 -5.31 3.92 -17.11
CA ILE A 22 -3.96 4.00 -16.51
C ILE A 22 -4.00 3.94 -14.98
N ALA A 23 -4.95 4.63 -14.35
CA ALA A 23 -4.97 4.79 -12.89
C ALA A 23 -5.56 3.57 -12.16
N LEU A 24 -6.62 2.99 -12.71
CA LEU A 24 -7.41 1.94 -12.07
C LEU A 24 -7.03 0.54 -12.57
N GLU A 25 -6.75 0.41 -13.86
CA GLU A 25 -6.42 -0.88 -14.52
C GLU A 25 -4.92 -1.05 -14.80
N GLU A 26 -4.08 -0.06 -14.45
CA GLU A 26 -2.61 -0.10 -14.61
C GLU A 26 -2.13 -0.39 -16.04
N LYS A 27 -2.94 -0.07 -17.05
CA LYS A 27 -2.57 -0.28 -18.45
C LYS A 27 -1.42 0.63 -18.87
N SER A 28 -0.61 0.14 -19.81
CA SER A 28 0.42 0.96 -20.46
C SER A 28 -0.22 2.12 -21.23
N GLN A 29 0.54 3.19 -21.46
CA GLN A 29 0.05 4.37 -22.17
C GLN A 29 -0.46 4.02 -23.58
N ALA A 30 0.24 3.15 -24.30
CA ALA A 30 -0.18 2.73 -25.64
C ALA A 30 -1.49 1.93 -25.59
N ALA A 31 -1.60 0.96 -24.66
CA ALA A 31 -2.81 0.15 -24.52
C ALA A 31 -4.03 1.01 -24.11
N ALA A 32 -3.87 1.87 -23.11
CA ALA A 32 -4.92 2.78 -22.67
C ALA A 32 -5.36 3.75 -23.78
N TRP A 33 -4.43 4.20 -24.63
CA TRP A 33 -4.75 5.11 -25.73
C TRP A 33 -5.47 4.42 -26.88
N THR A 34 -5.13 3.16 -27.17
CA THR A 34 -5.85 2.32 -28.13
C THR A 34 -7.28 2.06 -27.68
N GLU A 35 -7.46 1.70 -26.42
CA GLU A 35 -8.77 1.27 -25.90
C GLU A 35 -9.71 2.44 -25.60
N SER A 36 -9.17 3.61 -25.26
CA SER A 36 -9.97 4.85 -25.17
C SER A 36 -10.35 5.43 -26.53
N ALA A 37 -9.78 4.93 -27.64
CA ALA A 37 -10.08 5.43 -28.97
C ALA A 37 -11.46 4.93 -29.45
N PRO A 38 -12.26 5.81 -30.10
CA PRO A 38 -13.54 5.39 -30.67
C PRO A 38 -13.38 4.48 -31.90
N THR A 39 -12.20 4.44 -32.49
CA THR A 39 -11.86 3.66 -33.69
C THR A 39 -10.55 2.93 -33.48
N GLN A 40 -10.35 1.84 -34.22
CA GLN A 40 -9.10 1.11 -34.18
C GLN A 40 -7.94 2.02 -34.65
N ILE A 41 -6.87 2.06 -33.86
CA ILE A 41 -5.66 2.83 -34.17
C ILE A 41 -4.46 1.90 -34.20
N THR A 42 -3.51 2.21 -35.09
CA THR A 42 -2.22 1.50 -35.18
C THR A 42 -1.41 1.67 -33.89
N PHE A 43 -0.56 0.70 -33.57
CA PHE A 43 0.30 0.75 -32.40
C PHE A 43 1.19 2.01 -32.32
N GLU A 44 1.80 2.44 -33.41
CA GLU A 44 2.66 3.64 -33.45
C GLU A 44 1.87 4.92 -33.10
N SER A 45 0.69 5.08 -33.71
CA SER A 45 -0.24 6.16 -33.39
C SER A 45 -0.69 6.11 -31.92
N ALA A 46 -0.89 4.90 -31.38
CA ALA A 46 -1.26 4.71 -29.99
C ALA A 46 -0.16 5.13 -29.02
N SER A 47 1.08 4.71 -29.27
CA SER A 47 2.24 5.08 -28.47
C SER A 47 2.47 6.59 -28.45
N ASN A 48 2.43 7.23 -29.62
CA ASN A 48 2.62 8.68 -29.76
C ASN A 48 1.45 9.47 -29.16
N GLY A 49 0.22 8.98 -29.32
CA GLY A 49 -0.99 9.57 -28.74
C GLY A 49 -0.97 9.53 -27.21
N GLY A 50 -0.73 8.36 -26.63
CA GLY A 50 -0.63 8.16 -25.19
C GLY A 50 0.48 9.03 -24.57
N SER A 51 1.66 9.07 -25.20
CA SER A 51 2.77 9.91 -24.75
C SER A 51 2.41 11.40 -24.74
N ARG A 52 1.69 11.89 -25.77
CA ARG A 52 1.24 13.29 -25.83
C ARG A 52 0.17 13.60 -24.80
N ALA A 53 -0.75 12.67 -24.53
CA ALA A 53 -1.78 12.83 -23.51
C ALA A 53 -1.18 12.96 -22.11
N MET A 54 -0.19 12.13 -21.77
CA MET A 54 0.51 12.14 -20.49
C MET A 54 1.26 13.45 -20.19
N ARG A 55 1.67 14.20 -21.23
CA ARG A 55 2.31 15.52 -21.05
C ARG A 55 1.33 16.63 -20.66
N ARG A 56 0.01 16.39 -20.75
CA ARG A 56 -1.00 17.39 -20.39
C ARG A 56 -1.17 17.41 -18.87
N LYS A 57 -1.06 18.60 -18.27
CA LYS A 57 -1.13 18.78 -16.82
C LYS A 57 -2.44 18.23 -16.22
N ASN A 58 -3.58 18.53 -16.83
CA ASN A 58 -4.89 18.06 -16.37
C ASN A 58 -5.03 16.52 -16.39
N VAL A 59 -4.41 15.84 -17.36
CA VAL A 59 -4.38 14.37 -17.45
C VAL A 59 -3.51 13.79 -16.33
N ALA A 60 -2.32 14.35 -16.12
CA ALA A 60 -1.43 13.91 -15.05
C ALA A 60 -2.07 14.11 -13.66
N ASP A 61 -2.67 15.27 -13.42
CA ASP A 61 -3.37 15.60 -12.17
C ASP A 61 -4.57 14.64 -11.94
N ARG A 62 -5.34 14.33 -12.99
CA ARG A 62 -6.47 13.40 -12.92
C ARG A 62 -6.02 11.97 -12.60
N ILE A 63 -4.97 11.48 -13.25
CA ILE A 63 -4.40 10.15 -12.98
C ILE A 63 -3.88 10.07 -11.54
N ALA A 64 -3.18 11.10 -11.08
CA ALA A 64 -2.68 11.16 -9.71
C ALA A 64 -3.83 11.13 -8.68
N TRP A 65 -4.90 11.88 -8.92
CA TRP A 65 -6.09 11.87 -8.07
C TRP A 65 -6.77 10.49 -8.06
N LEU A 66 -7.02 9.88 -9.22
CA LEU A 66 -7.63 8.55 -9.31
C LEU A 66 -6.80 7.46 -8.62
N ARG A 67 -5.47 7.55 -8.67
CA ARG A 67 -4.57 6.63 -7.94
C ARG A 67 -4.67 6.83 -6.43
N LYS A 68 -4.76 8.08 -5.96
CA LYS A 68 -4.97 8.37 -4.53
C LYS A 68 -6.31 7.82 -4.05
N GLU A 69 -7.38 8.01 -4.81
CA GLU A 69 -8.71 7.47 -4.51
C GLU A 69 -8.70 5.94 -4.45
N ARG A 70 -8.06 5.28 -5.42
CA ARG A 70 -7.90 3.82 -5.40
C ARG A 70 -7.12 3.34 -4.18
N ALA A 71 -6.03 4.03 -3.83
CA ALA A 71 -5.24 3.71 -2.64
C ALA A 71 -6.04 3.92 -1.36
N ALA A 72 -6.82 5.00 -1.27
CA ALA A 72 -7.71 5.27 -0.13
C ALA A 72 -8.83 4.22 -0.01
N ALA A 73 -9.45 3.84 -1.14
CA ALA A 73 -10.45 2.77 -1.17
C ALA A 73 -9.85 1.42 -0.79
N GLN A 74 -8.64 1.09 -1.25
CA GLN A 74 -7.92 -0.14 -0.85
C GLN A 74 -7.55 -0.14 0.64
N ALA A 75 -7.11 1.01 1.17
CA ALA A 75 -6.83 1.17 2.60
C ALA A 75 -8.09 1.05 3.47
N ALA A 76 -9.25 1.48 2.96
CA ALA A 76 -10.55 1.33 3.63
C ALA A 76 -11.12 -0.10 3.53
N THR A 77 -10.71 -0.89 2.53
CA THR A 77 -11.25 -2.24 2.26
C THR A 77 -10.45 -3.35 2.93
N GLN A 78 -9.22 -3.08 3.42
CA GLN A 78 -8.63 -3.98 4.39
C GLN A 78 -9.26 -3.66 5.74
N PRO A 79 -10.09 -4.54 6.34
CA PRO A 79 -10.42 -4.36 7.74
C PRO A 79 -9.08 -4.27 8.46
N ILE A 80 -8.84 -3.17 9.16
CA ILE A 80 -7.82 -3.17 10.20
C ILE A 80 -8.26 -4.30 11.11
N GLN A 81 -7.62 -5.46 10.98
CA GLN A 81 -7.86 -6.59 11.83
C GLN A 81 -7.35 -6.15 13.19
N ASN A 82 -8.23 -5.54 13.97
CA ASN A 82 -7.96 -5.06 15.33
C ASN A 82 -7.66 -6.21 16.30
N ASP A 83 -7.62 -7.46 15.81
CA ASP A 83 -7.08 -8.58 16.54
C ASP A 83 -5.54 -8.47 16.58
N PRO A 84 -4.96 -8.16 17.75
CA PRO A 84 -3.53 -7.99 17.85
C PRO A 84 -2.75 -9.28 17.57
N LEU A 85 -3.35 -10.46 17.70
CA LEU A 85 -2.70 -11.71 17.31
C LEU A 85 -2.49 -11.78 15.80
N ILE A 86 -3.44 -11.27 15.01
CA ILE A 86 -3.31 -11.27 13.55
C ILE A 86 -2.29 -10.23 13.11
N ILE A 87 -2.30 -9.04 13.71
CA ILE A 87 -1.28 -8.00 13.45
C ILE A 87 0.13 -8.56 13.75
N MET A 88 0.29 -9.19 14.91
CA MET A 88 1.59 -9.74 15.34
C MET A 88 2.02 -10.94 14.50
N ALA A 89 1.09 -11.75 14.00
CA ALA A 89 1.36 -12.80 13.03
C ALA A 89 1.87 -12.21 11.70
N THR A 90 1.19 -11.19 11.17
CA THR A 90 1.59 -10.53 9.92
C THR A 90 2.97 -9.88 10.05
N VAL A 91 3.26 -9.19 11.16
CA VAL A 91 4.59 -8.61 11.41
C VAL A 91 5.67 -9.70 11.47
N SER A 92 5.37 -10.87 12.03
CA SER A 92 6.30 -12.01 12.07
C SER A 92 6.68 -12.47 10.65
N GLU A 93 5.69 -12.56 9.75
CA GLU A 93 5.92 -12.94 8.35
C GLU A 93 6.71 -11.89 7.57
N VAL A 94 6.44 -10.59 7.80
CA VAL A 94 7.19 -9.51 7.16
C VAL A 94 8.66 -9.52 7.60
N LEU A 95 8.94 -9.68 8.89
CA LEU A 95 10.31 -9.77 9.40
C LEU A 95 11.07 -10.99 8.86
N LYS A 96 10.39 -12.13 8.72
CA LYS A 96 10.94 -13.33 8.08
C LYS A 96 11.30 -13.07 6.61
N LYS A 97 10.39 -12.48 5.84
CA LYS A 97 10.62 -12.15 4.42
C LYS A 97 11.77 -11.16 4.27
N ALA A 98 11.83 -10.12 5.12
CA ALA A 98 12.92 -9.15 5.11
C ALA A 98 14.28 -9.81 5.40
N TYR A 99 14.34 -10.77 6.33
CA TYR A 99 15.56 -11.52 6.60
C TYR A 99 16.00 -12.38 5.40
N ILE A 100 15.06 -13.07 4.75
CA ILE A 100 15.35 -13.90 3.56
C ILE A 100 15.87 -13.02 2.42
N ALA A 101 15.17 -11.93 2.10
CA ALA A 101 15.57 -11.00 1.05
C ALA A 101 16.95 -10.38 1.33
N ALA A 102 17.21 -9.92 2.56
CA ALA A 102 18.52 -9.39 2.93
C ALA A 102 19.64 -10.42 2.80
N LYS A 103 19.34 -11.71 3.06
CA LYS A 103 20.32 -12.80 2.88
C LYS A 103 20.61 -13.07 1.41
N GLU A 104 19.58 -13.05 0.56
CA GLU A 104 19.70 -13.24 -0.90
C GLU A 104 20.49 -12.10 -1.56
N GLU A 105 20.27 -10.87 -1.11
CA GLU A 105 21.00 -9.67 -1.54
C GLU A 105 22.43 -9.58 -0.96
N GLY A 106 22.87 -10.56 -0.18
CA GLY A 106 24.25 -10.63 0.32
C GLY A 106 24.61 -9.57 1.36
N PHE A 107 23.63 -9.10 2.16
CA PHE A 107 23.91 -8.11 3.20
C PHE A 107 24.94 -8.63 4.22
N PRO A 108 25.75 -7.73 4.82
CA PRO A 108 26.75 -8.11 5.81
C PRO A 108 26.15 -8.90 6.99
N ALA A 109 26.88 -9.89 7.50
CA ALA A 109 26.43 -10.76 8.58
C ALA A 109 25.93 -9.99 9.83
N ALA A 110 26.53 -8.85 10.14
CA ALA A 110 26.09 -7.98 11.23
C ALA A 110 24.67 -7.41 11.03
N LYS A 111 24.31 -7.05 9.79
CA LYS A 111 22.96 -6.57 9.45
C LYS A 111 21.94 -7.71 9.44
N LEU A 112 22.31 -8.88 8.94
CA LEU A 112 21.49 -10.09 9.03
C LEU A 112 21.21 -10.49 10.49
N ALA A 113 22.23 -10.42 11.35
CA ALA A 113 22.08 -10.69 12.79
C ALA A 113 21.13 -9.71 13.48
N MET A 114 21.17 -8.43 13.10
CA MET A 114 20.26 -7.40 13.61
C MET A 114 18.79 -7.72 13.26
N VAL A 115 18.51 -8.00 11.99
CA VAL A 115 17.15 -8.37 11.53
C VAL A 115 16.69 -9.67 12.18
N ARG A 116 17.57 -10.67 12.27
CA ARG A 116 17.28 -11.95 12.94
C ARG A 116 16.97 -11.78 14.42
N LYS A 117 17.69 -10.90 15.13
CA LYS A 117 17.43 -10.58 16.54
C LYS A 117 16.08 -9.89 16.71
N ALA A 118 15.76 -8.91 15.86
CA ALA A 118 14.45 -8.26 15.87
C ALA A 118 13.31 -9.28 15.66
N TRP A 119 13.50 -10.18 14.69
CA TRP A 119 12.54 -11.25 14.40
C TRP A 119 12.37 -12.23 15.56
N SER A 120 13.47 -12.73 16.15
CA SER A 120 13.38 -13.68 17.27
C SER A 120 12.74 -13.08 18.52
N MET A 121 13.04 -11.81 18.84
CA MET A 121 12.39 -11.11 19.95
C MET A 121 10.89 -10.93 19.70
N HIS A 122 10.50 -10.57 18.46
CA HIS A 122 9.10 -10.42 18.08
C HIS A 122 8.32 -11.73 18.21
N VAL A 123 8.89 -12.83 17.70
CA VAL A 123 8.29 -14.17 17.80
C VAL A 123 8.16 -14.61 19.26
N GLY A 124 9.17 -14.35 20.11
CA GLY A 124 9.09 -14.63 21.54
C GLY A 124 7.93 -13.90 22.24
N ARG A 125 7.76 -12.60 21.94
CA ARG A 125 6.63 -11.80 22.44
C ARG A 125 5.29 -12.31 21.93
N PHE A 126 5.21 -12.64 20.65
CA PHE A 126 4.00 -13.20 20.04
C PHE A 126 3.59 -14.53 20.69
N SER A 127 4.54 -15.43 20.93
CA SER A 127 4.30 -16.70 21.63
C SER A 127 3.83 -16.48 23.07
N ALA A 128 4.43 -15.54 23.80
CA ALA A 128 3.99 -15.18 25.15
C ALA A 128 2.57 -14.61 25.19
N MET A 129 2.19 -13.82 24.18
CA MET A 129 0.82 -13.33 24.05
C MET A 129 -0.16 -14.46 23.72
N LYS A 130 0.17 -15.37 22.79
CA LYS A 130 -0.69 -16.52 22.46
C LYS A 130 -1.04 -17.36 23.69
N VAL A 131 -0.07 -17.57 24.59
CA VAL A 131 -0.27 -18.36 25.82
C VAL A 131 -1.15 -17.61 26.84
N ASN A 132 -1.07 -16.28 26.89
CA ASN A 132 -1.77 -15.45 27.87
C ASN A 132 -3.04 -14.75 27.34
N HIS A 133 -3.43 -15.00 26.09
CA HIS A 133 -4.56 -14.31 25.45
C HIS A 133 -5.89 -14.88 25.97
N LYS A 134 -6.39 -14.35 27.09
CA LYS A 134 -7.82 -14.40 27.37
C LYS A 134 -8.52 -13.42 26.43
N PRO A 135 -9.51 -13.84 25.62
CA PRO A 135 -10.27 -12.91 24.81
C PRO A 135 -10.99 -11.94 25.76
N VAL A 136 -10.47 -10.72 25.87
CA VAL A 136 -11.15 -9.65 26.57
C VAL A 136 -12.27 -9.22 25.64
N ALA A 137 -13.51 -9.52 26.02
CA ALA A 137 -14.67 -8.93 25.36
C ALA A 137 -14.48 -7.41 25.42
N VAL A 138 -14.30 -6.78 24.27
CA VAL A 138 -14.17 -5.33 24.15
C VAL A 138 -15.54 -4.75 24.49
N SER A 139 -15.82 -4.60 25.79
CA SER A 139 -16.88 -3.72 26.24
C SER A 139 -16.52 -2.32 25.75
N SER A 140 -17.51 -1.66 25.16
CA SER A 140 -17.42 -0.42 24.38
C SER A 140 -17.04 0.81 25.22
N GLY A 141 -15.89 0.75 25.89
CA GLY A 141 -15.41 1.81 26.78
C GLY A 141 -14.00 1.62 27.37
N ILE A 142 -13.32 0.49 27.15
CA ILE A 142 -11.91 0.36 27.54
C ILE A 142 -11.03 0.67 26.33
N GLU A 143 -10.35 1.80 26.41
CA GLU A 143 -9.52 2.38 25.37
C GLU A 143 -8.51 1.37 24.78
N ALA A 144 -8.48 1.29 23.46
CA ALA A 144 -7.48 0.54 22.70
C ALA A 144 -6.04 0.99 23.00
N THR A 145 -5.85 2.14 23.67
CA THR A 145 -4.57 2.65 24.18
C THR A 145 -3.90 1.65 25.12
N SER A 146 -4.64 0.98 26.02
CA SER A 146 -4.04 0.11 27.05
C SER A 146 -3.28 -1.11 26.50
N PHE A 147 -3.63 -1.59 25.30
CA PHE A 147 -2.89 -2.65 24.62
C PHE A 147 -1.61 -2.11 23.96
N TRP A 148 -1.72 -0.98 23.25
CA TRP A 148 -0.58 -0.33 22.60
C TRP A 148 0.42 0.24 23.60
N ASP A 149 -0.02 0.70 24.78
CA ASP A 149 0.84 1.16 25.87
C ASP A 149 1.67 0.01 26.45
N LYS A 150 1.12 -1.20 26.52
CA LYS A 150 1.86 -2.41 26.92
C LYS A 150 2.89 -2.86 25.88
N ILE A 151 2.68 -2.54 24.60
CA ILE A 151 3.67 -2.79 23.53
C ILE A 151 4.69 -1.64 23.45
N GLY A 152 4.25 -0.40 23.66
CA GLY A 152 4.98 0.86 23.51
C GLY A 152 5.85 1.23 24.71
N GLY A 153 5.60 0.68 25.89
CA GLY A 153 6.45 0.85 27.09
C GLY A 153 7.84 0.19 27.02
N CYS A 154 8.32 -0.13 25.81
CA CYS A 154 9.64 -0.70 25.59
C CYS A 154 10.64 0.42 25.31
N GLU A 155 11.22 1.00 26.36
CA GLU A 155 12.47 1.74 26.25
C GLU A 155 13.57 0.74 25.84
N CYS A 156 13.96 0.76 24.57
CA CYS A 156 15.13 0.04 24.09
C CYS A 156 16.43 0.71 24.56
N HIS A 157 16.52 1.23 25.79
CA HIS A 157 17.75 1.76 26.40
C HIS A 157 17.58 1.90 27.91
N LYS A 158 17.84 0.83 28.67
CA LYS A 158 18.65 0.82 29.91
C LYS A 158 19.36 -0.52 30.03
#